data_AF-A0A0K0Y3Y5-F1
#
_entry.id   AF-A0A0K0Y3Y5-F1
#
_cell.length_a   1.000
_cell.length_b   1.000
_cell.length_c   1.000
_cell.angle_alpha   90.00
_cell.angle_beta   90.00
_cell.angle_gamma   90.00
#
_symmetry.space_group_name_H-M   'P 1'
#
loop_
_entity.id
_entity.type
_entity.pdbx_description
1 polymer ?
#
loop_
_entity_poly.entity_id
_entity_poly.type
_entity_poly.pdbx_seq_one_letter_code
_entity_poly.pdbx_strand_id
1 'polypeptide(L)'
;MLLVHKANSNRLDIEIGGPLDADMMKFGLEDFFQESEGMSDAQMMIKIADFAMPTFAAVMIEMARLPALFTAMRRFEKCAVLTDAKWMQKAAQIEGALMPGLEIKAFDIGDAPAAETWLTGTPAPVEEEYDPMDNMPV
;
A
#
# COMPACT_ATOMS: atom_id res chain seq x y z
N MET A 1 0.57 8.91 -11.60
CA MET A 1 0.81 7.49 -11.94
C MET A 1 0.19 6.64 -10.85
N LEU A 2 -0.52 5.59 -11.22
CA LEU A 2 -1.04 4.57 -10.31
C LEU A 2 -0.69 3.21 -10.93
N LEU A 3 0.11 2.41 -10.24
CA LEU A 3 0.50 1.07 -10.65
C LEU A 3 0.02 0.07 -9.63
N VAL A 4 -0.57 -1.03 -10.09
CA VAL A 4 -0.97 -2.17 -9.25
C VAL A 4 -0.17 -3.39 -9.70
N HIS A 5 0.50 -4.05 -8.77
CA HIS A 5 1.37 -5.17 -9.06
C HIS A 5 1.14 -6.32 -8.08
N LYS A 6 0.83 -7.51 -8.61
CA LYS A 6 0.73 -8.73 -7.81
C LYS A 6 2.12 -9.28 -7.51
N ALA A 7 2.66 -8.94 -6.34
CA ALA A 7 3.98 -9.37 -5.90
C ALA A 7 4.07 -10.90 -5.73
N ASN A 8 3.01 -11.53 -5.23
CA ASN A 8 2.86 -12.99 -5.19
C ASN A 8 1.39 -13.39 -5.00
N SER A 9 1.11 -14.68 -4.76
CA SER A 9 -0.27 -15.19 -4.60
C SER A 9 -1.04 -14.56 -3.44
N ASN A 10 -0.35 -14.02 -2.43
CA ASN A 10 -0.94 -13.43 -1.23
C ASN A 10 -0.48 -11.99 -0.95
N ARG A 11 0.03 -11.27 -1.98
CA ARG A 11 0.51 -9.89 -1.83
C ARG A 11 0.26 -9.03 -3.05
N LEU A 12 -0.22 -7.82 -2.80
CA LEU A 12 -0.43 -6.77 -3.79
C LEU A 12 0.33 -5.49 -3.42
N ASP A 13 1.09 -4.95 -4.37
CA ASP A 13 1.83 -3.71 -4.20
C ASP A 13 1.23 -2.63 -5.10
N ILE A 14 1.01 -1.44 -4.55
CA ILE A 14 0.42 -0.30 -5.24
C ILE A 14 1.37 0.89 -5.13
N GLU A 15 1.69 1.52 -6.26
CA GLU A 15 2.51 2.72 -6.30
C GLU A 15 1.71 3.89 -6.86
N ILE A 16 1.65 4.98 -6.09
CA ILE A 16 0.93 6.21 -6.41
C ILE A 16 1.93 7.36 -6.42
N GLY A 17 2.04 8.08 -7.54
CA GLY A 17 2.97 9.19 -7.67
C GLY A 17 2.46 10.30 -8.58
N GLY A 18 2.63 11.55 -8.17
CA GLY A 18 2.18 12.73 -8.92
C GLY A 18 0.66 12.92 -8.92
N PRO A 19 0.13 13.92 -9.65
CA PRO A 19 -1.29 14.20 -9.68
C PRO A 19 -2.06 12.99 -10.22
N LEU A 20 -3.08 12.57 -9.46
CA LEU A 20 -3.97 11.48 -9.81
C LEU A 20 -5.26 12.05 -10.41
N ASP A 21 -5.48 11.84 -11.70
CA ASP A 21 -6.73 12.21 -12.36
C ASP A 21 -7.78 11.09 -12.27
N ALA A 22 -8.98 11.39 -12.78
CA ALA A 22 -10.12 10.48 -12.72
C ALA A 22 -9.92 9.19 -13.54
N ASP A 23 -9.25 9.27 -14.70
CA ASP A 23 -9.02 8.12 -15.56
C ASP A 23 -7.96 7.20 -14.92
N MET A 24 -6.89 7.78 -14.39
CA MET A 24 -5.84 7.04 -13.68
C MET A 24 -6.39 6.35 -12.42
N MET A 25 -7.26 7.01 -11.66
CA MET A 25 -7.95 6.39 -10.53
C MET A 25 -8.86 5.25 -10.98
N LYS A 26 -9.61 5.46 -12.06
CA LYS A 26 -10.53 4.45 -12.61
C LYS A 26 -9.78 3.20 -13.02
N PHE A 27 -8.75 3.33 -13.87
CA PHE A 27 -7.96 2.19 -14.34
C PHE A 27 -7.21 1.51 -13.18
N GLY A 28 -6.65 2.28 -12.26
CA GLY A 28 -6.01 1.73 -11.08
C GLY A 28 -6.95 0.92 -10.17
N LEU A 29 -8.21 1.34 -10.03
CA LEU A 29 -9.21 0.56 -9.31
C LEU A 29 -9.64 -0.70 -10.06
N GLU A 30 -9.74 -0.64 -11.39
CA GLU A 30 -10.02 -1.83 -12.22
C GLU A 30 -8.89 -2.86 -12.07
N ASP A 31 -7.63 -2.43 -12.17
CA ASP A 31 -6.45 -3.28 -11.94
C ASP A 31 -6.45 -3.83 -10.50
N PHE A 32 -6.74 -3.00 -9.50
CA PHE A 32 -6.85 -3.43 -8.11
C PHE A 32 -7.88 -4.54 -7.92
N PHE A 33 -9.08 -4.39 -8.50
CA PHE A 33 -10.13 -5.41 -8.37
C PHE A 33 -9.78 -6.71 -9.06
N GLN A 34 -9.16 -6.64 -10.24
CA GLN A 34 -8.72 -7.78 -11.02
C GLN A 34 -7.58 -8.52 -10.32
N GLU A 35 -6.49 -7.83 -9.96
CA GLU A 35 -5.29 -8.48 -9.43
C GLU A 35 -5.51 -9.06 -8.04
N SER A 36 -6.41 -8.47 -7.25
CA SER A 36 -6.81 -9.00 -5.95
C SER A 36 -7.86 -10.11 -6.02
N GLU A 37 -8.39 -10.46 -7.20
CA GLU A 37 -9.40 -11.52 -7.31
C GLU A 37 -8.86 -12.86 -6.79
N GLY A 38 -9.66 -13.54 -5.98
CA GLY A 38 -9.31 -14.82 -5.36
C GLY A 38 -8.34 -14.74 -4.18
N MET A 39 -7.87 -13.54 -3.79
CA MET A 39 -7.05 -13.37 -2.59
C MET A 39 -7.89 -13.45 -1.29
N SER A 40 -7.29 -13.98 -0.23
CA SER A 40 -7.85 -14.08 1.12
C SER A 40 -6.71 -13.95 2.13
N ASP A 41 -6.92 -13.20 3.22
CA ASP A 41 -5.89 -12.95 4.24
C ASP A 41 -4.58 -12.42 3.61
N ALA A 42 -4.72 -11.55 2.61
CA ALA A 42 -3.62 -11.04 1.81
C ALA A 42 -2.95 -9.80 2.44
N GLN A 43 -1.74 -9.53 1.94
CA GLN A 43 -0.94 -8.39 2.34
C GLN A 43 -0.94 -7.32 1.25
N MET A 44 -0.97 -6.06 1.67
CA MET A 44 -0.89 -4.93 0.76
C MET A 44 0.23 -3.97 1.15
N MET A 45 1.03 -3.54 0.18
CA MET A 45 1.98 -2.44 0.33
C MET A 45 1.55 -1.29 -0.59
N ILE A 46 1.35 -0.10 -0.05
CA ILE A 46 1.06 1.10 -0.83
C ILE A 46 2.19 2.10 -0.65
N LYS A 47 2.80 2.56 -1.75
CA LYS A 47 3.78 3.65 -1.76
C LYS A 47 3.13 4.91 -2.32
N ILE A 48 3.21 6.01 -1.59
CA ILE A 48 2.58 7.28 -1.92
C ILE A 48 3.59 8.41 -1.75
N ALA A 49 4.13 8.91 -2.85
CA ALA A 49 5.22 9.90 -2.83
C ALA A 49 4.74 11.38 -2.80
N ASP A 50 3.46 11.66 -3.02
CA ASP A 50 2.86 12.99 -2.94
C ASP A 50 1.33 12.87 -3.14
N PHE A 51 0.55 12.72 -2.06
CA PHE A 51 -0.92 12.63 -2.16
C PHE A 51 -1.60 13.80 -1.46
N ALA A 52 -2.21 14.65 -2.27
CA ALA A 52 -3.10 15.70 -1.82
C ALA A 52 -4.43 15.11 -1.34
N MET A 53 -4.94 15.62 -0.22
CA MET A 53 -6.25 15.24 0.27
C MET A 53 -7.33 15.57 -0.78
N PRO A 54 -8.18 14.61 -1.18
CA PRO A 54 -9.26 14.89 -2.11
C PRO A 54 -10.26 15.87 -1.48
N THR A 55 -10.91 16.68 -2.31
CA THR A 55 -11.98 17.57 -1.84
C THR A 55 -13.19 16.75 -1.40
N PHE A 56 -13.97 17.27 -0.45
CA PHE A 56 -15.19 16.60 0.00
C PHE A 56 -16.19 16.34 -1.14
N ALA A 57 -16.28 17.26 -2.10
CA ALA A 57 -17.14 17.08 -3.28
C ALA A 57 -16.68 15.90 -4.16
N ALA A 58 -15.37 15.72 -4.36
CA ALA A 58 -14.83 14.58 -5.10
C ALA A 58 -15.13 13.24 -4.38
N VAL A 59 -14.98 13.22 -3.05
CA VAL A 59 -15.33 12.05 -2.22
C VAL A 59 -16.81 11.67 -2.37
N MET A 60 -17.72 12.65 -2.37
CA MET A 60 -19.16 12.42 -2.52
C MET A 60 -19.56 11.85 -3.88
N ILE A 61 -18.90 12.29 -4.96
CA ILE A 61 -19.13 11.76 -6.32
C ILE A 61 -18.68 10.29 -6.40
N GLU A 62 -17.60 9.94 -5.71
CA GLU A 62 -17.03 8.59 -5.71
C GLU A 62 -17.68 7.63 -4.68
N MET A 63 -18.70 8.07 -3.93
CA MET A 63 -19.45 7.22 -2.99
C MET A 63 -19.98 5.93 -3.63
N ALA A 64 -20.30 5.96 -4.92
CA ALA A 64 -20.78 4.78 -5.65
C ALA A 64 -19.72 3.66 -5.75
N ARG A 65 -18.43 4.00 -5.71
CA ARG A 65 -17.32 3.03 -5.78
C ARG A 65 -16.89 2.50 -4.41
N LEU A 66 -17.21 3.21 -3.33
CA LEU A 66 -16.83 2.80 -1.98
C LEU A 66 -17.29 1.38 -1.60
N PRO A 67 -18.52 0.93 -1.92
CA PRO A 67 -18.93 -0.45 -1.61
C PRO A 67 -18.05 -1.52 -2.27
N ALA A 68 -17.66 -1.31 -3.53
CA ALA A 68 -16.78 -2.22 -4.27
C ALA A 68 -15.37 -2.20 -3.68
N LEU A 69 -14.86 -1.00 -3.36
CA LEU A 69 -13.57 -0.82 -2.67
C LEU A 69 -13.57 -1.55 -1.32
N PHE A 70 -14.56 -1.33 -0.46
CA PHE A 70 -14.67 -2.01 0.83
C PHE A 70 -14.73 -3.53 0.69
N THR A 71 -15.43 -4.03 -0.33
CA THR A 71 -15.52 -5.48 -0.59
C THR A 71 -14.16 -6.05 -0.96
N ALA A 72 -13.41 -5.37 -1.84
CA ALA A 72 -12.07 -5.79 -2.22
C ALA A 72 -11.06 -5.65 -1.07
N MET A 73 -11.17 -4.61 -0.25
CA MET A 73 -10.28 -4.41 0.91
C MET A 73 -10.42 -5.51 1.98
N ARG A 74 -11.58 -6.18 2.09
CA ARG A 74 -11.76 -7.34 2.99
C ARG A 74 -10.91 -8.55 2.63
N ARG A 75 -10.30 -8.56 1.44
CA ARG A 75 -9.37 -9.62 1.03
C ARG A 75 -8.02 -9.52 1.74
N PHE A 76 -7.76 -8.39 2.40
CA PHE A 76 -6.48 -8.07 3.00
C PHE A 76 -6.58 -8.04 4.53
N GLU A 77 -5.59 -8.64 5.20
CA GLU A 77 -5.44 -8.59 6.67
C GLU A 77 -4.56 -7.41 7.10
N LYS A 78 -3.59 -7.03 6.27
CA LYS A 78 -2.61 -5.99 6.57
C LYS A 78 -2.34 -5.12 5.36
N CYS A 79 -2.28 -3.81 5.60
CA CYS A 79 -1.90 -2.80 4.63
C CYS A 79 -0.82 -1.89 5.21
N ALA A 80 0.37 -1.94 4.63
CA ALA A 80 1.46 -1.02 4.94
C ALA A 80 1.42 0.16 3.95
N VAL A 81 1.45 1.39 4.47
CA VAL A 81 1.41 2.61 3.67
C VAL A 81 2.72 3.40 3.86
N LEU A 82 3.57 3.42 2.84
CA LEU A 82 4.80 4.22 2.79
C LEU A 82 4.46 5.59 2.24
N THR A 83 4.56 6.65 3.06
CA THR A 83 4.21 8.00 2.64
C THR A 83 4.91 9.09 3.44
N ASP A 84 5.23 10.19 2.75
CA ASP A 84 5.70 11.45 3.35
C ASP A 84 4.53 12.34 3.84
N ALA A 85 3.29 12.00 3.48
CA ALA A 85 2.08 12.70 3.87
C ALA A 85 1.76 12.48 5.36
N LYS A 86 2.22 13.40 6.22
CA LYS A 86 2.00 13.37 7.68
C LYS A 86 0.53 13.26 8.09
N TRP A 87 -0.41 13.72 7.27
CA TRP A 87 -1.84 13.61 7.55
C TRP A 87 -2.35 12.17 7.38
N MET A 88 -1.83 11.43 6.39
CA MET A 88 -2.15 10.03 6.16
C MET A 88 -1.62 9.14 7.29
N GLN A 89 -0.42 9.46 7.80
CA GLN A 89 0.14 8.79 8.96
C GLN A 89 -0.75 8.91 10.21
N LYS A 90 -1.46 10.05 10.36
CA LYS A 90 -2.44 10.25 11.44
C LYS A 90 -3.77 9.54 11.15
N ALA A 91 -4.23 9.54 9.91
CA ALA A 91 -5.49 8.88 9.52
C ALA A 91 -5.43 7.36 9.68
N ALA A 92 -4.32 6.73 9.31
CA ALA A 92 -4.11 5.29 9.47
C ALA A 92 -4.21 4.82 10.94
N GLN A 93 -3.90 5.69 11.90
CA GLN A 93 -4.04 5.38 13.34
C GLN A 93 -5.50 5.38 13.83
N ILE A 94 -6.42 5.97 13.06
CA ILE A 94 -7.83 6.15 13.43
C ILE A 94 -8.73 5.06 12.81
N GLU A 95 -8.32 4.44 11.70
CA GLU A 95 -9.18 3.57 10.88
C GLU A 95 -9.44 2.15 11.43
N GLY A 96 -8.84 1.78 12.57
CA GLY A 96 -9.15 0.51 13.26
C GLY A 96 -10.63 0.36 13.66
N ALA A 97 -11.42 1.42 13.59
CA ALA A 97 -12.87 1.41 13.86
C ALA A 97 -13.77 1.20 12.62
N LEU A 98 -13.27 1.43 11.39
CA LEU A 98 -14.11 1.46 10.18
C LEU A 98 -14.03 0.19 9.31
N MET A 99 -12.92 -0.57 9.39
CA MET A 99 -12.70 -1.76 8.56
C MET A 99 -12.35 -2.97 9.44
N PRO A 100 -13.35 -3.73 9.91
CA PRO A 100 -13.10 -4.91 10.74
C PRO A 100 -12.21 -5.93 10.02
N GLY A 101 -11.11 -6.33 10.65
CA GLY A 101 -10.20 -7.36 10.14
C GLY A 101 -9.05 -6.86 9.26
N LEU A 102 -8.96 -5.55 8.99
CA LEU A 102 -7.83 -4.96 8.27
C LEU A 102 -6.99 -4.10 9.21
N GLU A 103 -5.72 -4.45 9.39
CA GLU A 103 -4.73 -3.61 10.07
C GLU A 103 -4.04 -2.70 9.06
N ILE A 104 -4.08 -1.39 9.29
CA ILE A 104 -3.39 -0.41 8.44
C ILE A 104 -2.30 0.26 9.27
N LYS A 105 -1.08 0.31 8.73
CA LYS A 105 0.03 1.01 9.36
C LYS A 105 0.79 1.86 8.35
N ALA A 106 0.97 3.12 8.70
CA ALA A 106 1.76 4.04 7.90
C ALA A 106 3.23 4.08 8.37
N PHE A 107 4.13 4.24 7.40
CA PHE A 107 5.58 4.34 7.55
C PHE A 107 6.08 5.56 6.76
N ASP A 108 7.27 6.04 7.11
CA ASP A 108 7.95 7.04 6.30
C ASP A 108 8.28 6.46 4.92
N ILE A 109 8.24 7.27 3.86
CA ILE A 109 8.53 6.83 2.49
C ILE A 109 9.91 6.17 2.35
N GLY A 110 10.88 6.56 3.20
CA GLY A 110 12.23 5.98 3.24
C GLY A 110 12.37 4.72 4.08
N ASP A 111 11.34 4.30 4.82
CA ASP A 111 11.40 3.19 5.79
C ASP A 111 10.73 1.90 5.26
N ALA A 112 10.99 1.58 3.99
CA ALA A 112 10.51 0.36 3.37
C ALA A 112 10.90 -0.92 4.14
N PRO A 113 12.13 -1.07 4.69
CA PRO A 113 12.50 -2.27 5.44
C PRO A 113 11.63 -2.52 6.69
N ALA A 114 11.26 -1.46 7.43
CA ALA A 114 10.37 -1.61 8.58
C ALA A 114 8.94 -1.97 8.15
N ALA A 115 8.47 -1.37 7.05
CA ALA A 115 7.16 -1.68 6.48
C ALA A 115 7.08 -3.16 6.06
N GLU A 116 8.11 -3.67 5.37
CA GLU A 116 8.24 -5.07 4.96
C GLU A 116 8.22 -6.03 6.16
N THR A 117 9.00 -5.70 7.19
CA THR A 117 9.10 -6.52 8.40
C THR A 117 7.77 -6.62 9.13
N TRP A 118 7.04 -5.50 9.23
CA TRP A 118 5.72 -5.48 9.87
C TRP A 118 4.66 -6.20 9.04
N LEU A 119 4.68 -6.01 7.71
CA LEU A 119 3.70 -6.58 6.79
C LEU A 119 3.79 -8.11 6.78
N THR A 120 5.01 -8.64 6.61
CA THR A 120 5.25 -10.09 6.50
C THR A 120 5.40 -10.79 7.85
N GLY A 121 5.62 -10.04 8.93
CA GLY A 121 5.98 -10.59 10.25
C GLY A 121 7.36 -11.25 10.28
N THR A 122 8.12 -11.18 9.19
CA THR A 122 9.48 -11.73 9.06
C THR A 122 10.42 -10.57 8.73
N PRO A 123 11.59 -10.46 9.36
CA PRO A 123 12.57 -9.44 8.97
C PRO A 123 12.88 -9.57 7.47
N ALA A 124 12.91 -8.43 6.76
CA ALA A 124 13.43 -8.42 5.40
C ALA A 124 14.85 -9.03 5.41
N PRO A 125 15.24 -9.80 4.38
CA PRO A 125 16.62 -10.25 4.27
C PRO A 125 17.53 -9.04 4.41
N VAL A 126 18.43 -9.07 5.40
CA VAL A 126 19.51 -8.09 5.47
C VAL A 126 20.28 -8.28 4.17
N GLU A 127 20.21 -7.29 3.27
CA GLU A 127 21.17 -7.21 2.18
C GLU A 127 22.53 -7.05 2.86
N GLU A 128 23.28 -8.15 2.98
CA GLU A 128 24.67 -8.09 3.42
C GLU A 128 25.38 -7.18 2.43
N GLU A 129 25.79 -6.01 2.90
CA GLU A 129 26.59 -5.07 2.14
C GLU A 129 27.85 -5.83 1.70
N TYR A 130 27.93 -6.18 0.41
CA TYR A 130 29.09 -6.83 -0.16
C TYR A 130 30.27 -5.87 -0.03
N ASP A 131 31.14 -6.06 0.97
CA ASP A 131 32.42 -5.39 1.05
C ASP A 131 33.39 -6.11 0.09
N PRO A 132 33.78 -5.49 -1.04
CA PRO A 132 34.74 -6.09 -1.96
C PRO A 132 36.11 -6.34 -1.32
N MET A 133 36.40 -5.73 -0.16
CA MET A 133 37.64 -5.91 0.59
C MET A 133 37.70 -7.23 1.36
N ASP A 134 36.57 -7.87 1.67
CA ASP A 134 36.52 -9.13 2.42
C ASP A 134 37.02 -10.35 1.61
N ASN A 135 37.11 -10.21 0.28
CA ASN A 135 37.59 -11.27 -0.62
C ASN A 135 38.92 -10.91 -1.32
N MET A 136 39.68 -9.98 -0.77
CA MET A 136 41.05 -9.72 -1.24
C MET A 136 41.96 -10.85 -0.75
N PRO A 137 42.66 -11.57 -1.64
CA PRO A 137 43.63 -12.56 -1.22
C PRO A 137 44.77 -11.86 -0.44
N VAL A 138 45.04 -12.38 0.76
CA VAL A 138 46.16 -11.96 1.62
C VAL A 138 47.52 -12.30 1.02
#